data_AF-A0A8R7TCC6-F1
#
_entry.id   AF-A0A8R7TCC6-F1
#
_cell.length_a   1.000
_cell.length_b   1.000
_cell.length_c   1.000
_cell.angle_alpha   90.00
_cell.angle_beta   90.00
_cell.angle_gamma   90.00
#
_symmetry.space_group_name_H-M   'P 1'
#
loop_
_entity.id
_entity.type
_entity.pdbx_description
1 polymer ?
#
loop_
_entity_poly.entity_id
_entity_poly.type
_entity_poly.pdbx_seq_one_letter_code
_entity_poly.pdbx_strand_id
1 'polypeptide(L)'
;MHIEKNIFENLIGTILNLEGKTKDTLNARIDLQDLNIKEELKLRKEGNSYVMPRARYTLSKEQVVAFCQFLWELKFPDGFASNISRCTSADGTKVRGLKTHDCHILLQRILPAGMRGFLDSDIYQAIAELGKFFRELCSKTLNRDVLAEMKKEIPIILCKLEKIFPPAFFDVMVHLAVHLPEEALLRGPVQHGWMYPVERRLYTLKRYVRNRARPEGSIAEAYVADECLTFCSKCMDDVETIFNRNPRNIGFSDEEAYGVDVFGHGVNFTSGYDYEYVHAEKEFDQMVGYVLNNCHQAKKYIEYVVTSELAYVVCVVLM
;
A
#
# COMPACT_ATOMS: atom_id res chain seq x y z
N MET A 1 4.96 -3.46 -13.59
CA MET A 1 5.88 -2.94 -12.55
C MET A 1 6.09 -1.44 -12.69
N HIS A 2 6.76 -0.96 -13.74
CA HIS A 2 6.95 0.50 -13.93
C HIS A 2 5.67 1.25 -14.25
N ILE A 3 4.68 0.60 -14.89
CA ILE A 3 3.38 1.20 -15.20
C ILE A 3 2.72 1.77 -13.94
N GLU A 4 2.54 0.95 -12.90
CA GLU A 4 1.86 1.40 -11.67
C GLU A 4 2.64 2.47 -10.91
N LYS A 5 3.98 2.36 -10.87
CA LYS A 5 4.84 3.42 -10.31
C LYS A 5 4.67 4.73 -11.09
N ASN A 6 4.68 4.69 -12.41
CA ASN A 6 4.53 5.88 -13.25
C ASN A 6 3.15 6.52 -13.06
N ILE A 7 2.08 5.71 -13.01
CA ILE A 7 0.72 6.18 -12.71
C ILE A 7 0.67 6.85 -11.33
N PHE A 8 1.24 6.22 -10.30
CA PHE A 8 1.32 6.80 -8.96
C PHE A 8 2.12 8.11 -8.93
N GLU A 9 3.29 8.16 -9.58
CA GLU A 9 4.13 9.36 -9.66
C GLU A 9 3.43 10.49 -10.41
N ASN A 10 2.68 10.18 -11.48
CA ASN A 10 1.85 11.15 -12.20
C ASN A 10 0.73 11.70 -11.31
N LEU A 11 0.03 10.85 -10.56
CA LEU A 11 -1.01 11.25 -9.61
C LEU A 11 -0.45 12.17 -8.52
N ILE A 12 0.54 11.70 -7.77
CA ILE A 12 1.13 12.47 -6.67
C ILE A 12 1.80 13.75 -7.18
N GLY A 13 2.52 13.67 -8.29
CA GLY A 13 3.17 14.83 -8.90
C GLY A 13 2.17 15.92 -9.27
N THR A 14 1.01 15.54 -9.81
CA THR A 14 -0.04 16.47 -10.25
C THR A 14 -0.87 17.00 -9.06
N ILE A 15 -1.26 16.13 -8.13
CA ILE A 15 -2.10 16.48 -6.98
C ILE A 15 -1.36 17.38 -5.98
N LEU A 16 -0.08 17.08 -5.70
CA LEU A 16 0.74 17.89 -4.80
C LEU A 16 1.45 19.06 -5.52
N ASN A 17 1.22 19.23 -6.83
CA ASN A 17 1.88 20.23 -7.68
C ASN A 17 3.41 20.25 -7.51
N LEU A 18 4.03 19.07 -7.62
CA LEU A 18 5.47 18.93 -7.46
C LEU A 18 6.21 19.48 -8.69
N GLU A 19 7.12 20.41 -8.44
CA GLU A 19 7.96 21.02 -9.48
C GLU A 19 8.71 19.95 -10.29
N GLY A 20 8.62 20.04 -11.61
CA GLY A 20 9.21 19.09 -12.56
C GLY A 20 8.53 17.72 -12.65
N LYS A 21 7.47 17.48 -11.87
CA LYS A 21 6.71 16.20 -11.89
C LYS A 21 5.22 16.36 -12.16
N THR A 22 4.65 17.54 -11.91
CA THR A 22 3.24 17.81 -12.23
C THR A 22 2.98 17.65 -13.72
N LYS A 23 1.87 16.99 -14.06
CA LYS A 23 1.35 16.90 -15.44
C LYS A 23 0.49 18.10 -15.81
N ASP A 24 0.23 18.96 -14.83
CA ASP A 24 -0.47 20.21 -15.02
C ASP A 24 0.53 21.35 -15.20
N THR A 25 1.07 21.46 -16.42
CA THR A 25 2.11 22.44 -16.79
C THR A 25 1.53 23.60 -17.59
N LEU A 26 2.30 24.67 -17.75
CA LEU A 26 1.90 25.79 -18.62
C LEU A 26 1.58 25.31 -20.05
N ASN A 27 2.41 24.44 -20.61
CA ASN A 27 2.17 23.86 -21.94
C ASN A 27 0.86 23.05 -21.96
N ALA A 28 0.61 22.23 -20.94
CA ALA A 28 -0.65 21.50 -20.85
C ALA A 28 -1.86 22.46 -20.81
N ARG A 29 -1.75 23.63 -20.16
CA ARG A 29 -2.82 24.65 -20.15
C ARG A 29 -2.99 25.36 -21.50
N ILE A 30 -1.92 25.56 -22.26
CA ILE A 30 -1.98 26.07 -23.64
C ILE A 30 -2.68 25.05 -24.53
N ASP A 31 -2.32 23.76 -24.42
CA ASP A 31 -2.97 22.69 -25.17
C ASP A 31 -4.49 22.63 -24.89
N LEU A 32 -4.92 22.85 -23.64
CA LEU A 32 -6.34 22.93 -23.29
C LEU A 32 -7.06 24.11 -23.98
N GLN A 33 -6.37 25.24 -24.14
CA GLN A 33 -6.90 26.40 -24.84
C GLN A 33 -7.04 26.12 -26.34
N ASP A 34 -6.02 25.52 -26.96
CA ASP A 34 -6.02 25.16 -28.38
C ASP A 34 -7.06 24.09 -28.72
N LEU A 35 -7.24 23.09 -27.84
CA LEU A 35 -8.25 22.04 -27.97
C LEU A 35 -9.67 22.51 -27.60
N ASN A 36 -9.79 23.71 -27.05
CA ASN A 36 -11.06 24.30 -26.59
C ASN A 36 -11.85 23.40 -25.61
N ILE A 37 -11.15 22.83 -24.62
CA ILE A 37 -11.73 21.97 -23.57
C ILE A 37 -11.38 22.47 -22.17
N LYS A 38 -12.13 22.03 -21.14
CA LYS A 38 -11.88 22.33 -19.71
C LYS A 38 -11.67 23.83 -19.44
N GLU A 39 -12.69 24.64 -19.75
CA GLU A 39 -12.67 26.10 -19.61
C GLU A 39 -12.17 26.57 -18.24
N GLU A 40 -12.51 25.85 -17.18
CA GLU A 40 -12.12 26.13 -15.81
C GLU A 40 -10.59 26.06 -15.58
N LEU A 41 -9.87 25.33 -16.43
CA LEU A 41 -8.41 25.20 -16.39
C LEU A 41 -7.71 26.15 -17.38
N LYS A 42 -8.37 26.77 -18.34
CA LYS A 42 -7.66 27.61 -19.33
C LYS A 42 -6.98 28.82 -18.68
N LEU A 43 -5.90 29.29 -19.31
CA LEU A 43 -5.20 30.51 -18.88
C LEU A 43 -6.13 31.71 -18.95
N ARG A 44 -6.16 32.52 -17.89
CA ARG A 44 -6.95 33.75 -17.85
C ARG A 44 -6.05 34.94 -18.11
N LYS A 45 -6.47 35.81 -19.03
CA LYS A 45 -5.76 37.06 -19.28
C LYS A 45 -6.17 38.09 -18.22
N GLU A 46 -5.22 38.52 -17.40
CA GLU A 46 -5.39 39.59 -16.42
C GLU A 46 -4.50 40.78 -16.84
N GLY A 47 -5.09 41.73 -17.55
CA GLY A 47 -4.36 42.86 -18.13
C GLY A 47 -3.31 42.41 -19.15
N ASN A 48 -2.04 42.63 -18.82
CA ASN A 48 -0.88 42.25 -19.65
C ASN A 48 -0.28 40.90 -19.28
N SER A 49 -0.78 40.22 -18.25
CA SER A 49 -0.28 38.90 -17.82
C SER A 49 -1.32 37.81 -18.02
N TYR A 50 -0.85 36.56 -17.98
CA TYR A 50 -1.69 35.38 -17.92
C TYR A 50 -1.60 34.75 -16.53
N VAL A 51 -2.75 34.39 -15.97
CA VAL A 51 -2.86 33.68 -14.71
C VAL A 51 -3.29 32.24 -14.99
N MET A 52 -2.59 31.30 -14.36
CA MET A 52 -2.93 29.89 -14.37
C MET A 52 -3.86 29.59 -13.20
N PRO A 53 -5.18 29.38 -13.43
CA PRO A 53 -6.10 29.12 -12.34
C PRO A 53 -5.78 27.78 -11.66
N ARG A 54 -5.87 27.76 -10.33
CA ARG A 54 -5.66 26.55 -9.53
C ARG A 54 -6.68 25.48 -9.91
N ALA A 55 -6.21 24.28 -10.21
CA ALA A 55 -7.08 23.15 -10.49
C ALA A 55 -7.67 22.56 -9.20
N ARG A 56 -8.88 22.01 -9.29
CA ARG A 56 -9.57 21.34 -8.17
C ARG A 56 -8.83 20.10 -7.64
N TYR A 57 -8.05 19.44 -8.48
CA TYR A 57 -7.25 18.27 -8.10
C TYR A 57 -5.94 18.66 -7.41
N THR A 58 -5.59 19.96 -7.36
CA THR A 58 -4.35 20.43 -6.72
C THR A 58 -4.62 20.81 -5.27
N LEU A 59 -3.94 20.14 -4.34
CA LEU A 59 -4.04 20.42 -2.91
C LEU A 59 -3.48 21.80 -2.53
N SER A 60 -4.01 22.38 -1.45
CA SER A 60 -3.47 23.63 -0.89
C SER A 60 -2.19 23.32 -0.15
N LYS A 61 -1.40 24.34 0.19
CA LYS A 61 -0.17 24.13 0.97
C LYS A 61 -0.46 23.45 2.31
N GLU A 62 -1.53 23.85 2.97
CA GLU A 62 -1.98 23.29 4.25
C GLU A 62 -2.40 21.82 4.09
N GLN A 63 -3.13 21.49 3.02
CA GLN A 63 -3.53 20.12 2.72
C GLN A 63 -2.33 19.24 2.35
N VAL A 64 -1.33 19.77 1.63
CA VAL A 64 -0.09 19.05 1.31
C VAL A 64 0.69 18.70 2.59
N VAL A 65 0.80 19.65 3.52
CA VAL A 65 1.45 19.43 4.82
C VAL A 65 0.71 18.37 5.63
N ALA A 66 -0.62 18.46 5.70
CA ALA A 66 -1.44 17.46 6.38
C ALA A 66 -1.30 16.06 5.75
N PHE A 67 -1.29 15.96 4.42
CA PHE A 67 -1.10 14.69 3.72
C PHE A 67 0.31 14.11 3.97
N CYS A 68 1.35 14.93 3.96
CA CYS A 68 2.71 14.46 4.26
C CYS A 68 2.87 14.06 5.73
N GLN A 69 2.22 14.77 6.66
CA GLN A 69 2.18 14.37 8.06
C GLN A 69 1.50 13.01 8.22
N PHE A 70 0.37 12.78 7.55
CA PHE A 70 -0.27 11.47 7.49
C PHE A 70 0.71 10.39 6.99
N LEU A 71 1.42 10.62 5.88
CA LEU A 71 2.42 9.68 5.37
C LEU A 71 3.60 9.44 6.33
N TRP A 72 3.99 10.46 7.10
CA TRP A 72 5.05 10.37 8.09
C TRP A 72 4.66 9.50 9.29
N GLU A 73 3.39 9.58 9.71
CA GLU A 73 2.85 8.80 10.83
C GLU A 73 2.52 7.34 10.47
N LEU A 74 2.48 7.00 9.17
CA LEU A 74 2.18 5.64 8.72
C LEU A 74 3.18 4.62 9.26
N LYS A 75 2.65 3.63 9.98
CA LYS A 75 3.37 2.43 10.41
C LYS A 75 2.79 1.22 9.71
N PHE A 76 3.67 0.34 9.24
CA PHE A 76 3.32 -0.91 8.58
C PHE A 76 3.87 -2.10 9.36
N PRO A 77 3.25 -3.29 9.29
CA PRO A 77 3.87 -4.51 9.77
C PRO A 77 5.27 -4.71 9.16
N ASP A 78 6.18 -5.33 9.90
CA ASP A 78 7.52 -5.58 9.37
C ASP A 78 7.45 -6.45 8.10
N GLY A 79 8.26 -6.11 7.11
CA GLY A 79 8.26 -6.76 5.80
C GLY A 79 7.15 -6.30 4.84
N PHE A 80 6.13 -5.56 5.29
CA PHE A 80 5.03 -5.13 4.41
C PHE A 80 5.39 -3.93 3.53
N ALA A 81 6.03 -2.89 4.07
CA ALA A 81 6.46 -1.71 3.31
C ALA A 81 7.78 -1.16 3.87
N SER A 82 8.43 -0.26 3.11
CA SER A 82 9.58 0.46 3.66
C SER A 82 9.12 1.57 4.61
N ASN A 83 10.06 2.21 5.30
CA ASN A 83 9.75 3.30 6.20
C ASN A 83 9.42 4.58 5.40
N ILE A 84 8.14 4.79 5.10
CA ILE A 84 7.63 5.89 4.26
C ILE A 84 7.92 7.27 4.87
N SER A 85 8.08 7.38 6.19
CA SER A 85 8.46 8.65 6.85
C SER A 85 9.81 9.20 6.37
N ARG A 86 10.70 8.33 5.86
CA ARG A 86 11.97 8.77 5.25
C ARG A 86 11.80 9.35 3.85
N CYS A 87 10.64 9.17 3.25
CA CYS A 87 10.31 9.64 1.92
C CYS A 87 9.57 10.99 1.93
N THR A 88 9.24 11.53 3.10
CA THR A 88 8.71 12.89 3.26
C THR A 88 9.84 13.86 3.57
N SER A 89 9.78 15.07 3.02
CA SER A 89 10.75 16.12 3.35
C SER A 89 10.56 16.64 4.78
N ALA A 90 11.63 17.20 5.36
CA ALA A 90 11.60 17.69 6.75
C ALA A 90 10.60 18.84 6.99
N ASP A 91 10.30 19.61 5.95
CA ASP A 91 9.27 20.66 5.94
C ASP A 91 7.86 20.11 5.64
N GLY A 92 7.71 18.81 5.39
CA GLY A 92 6.43 18.16 5.14
C GLY A 92 5.75 18.57 3.84
N THR A 93 6.49 19.10 2.86
CA THR A 93 5.87 19.61 1.60
C THR A 93 6.10 18.71 0.38
N LYS A 94 7.02 17.74 0.47
CA LYS A 94 7.44 16.93 -0.68
C LYS A 94 7.53 15.46 -0.33
N VAL A 95 7.14 14.63 -1.29
CA VAL A 95 7.34 13.18 -1.26
C VAL A 95 8.43 12.81 -2.28
N ARG A 96 9.53 12.20 -1.82
CA ARG A 96 10.71 11.86 -2.62
C ARG A 96 11.32 10.53 -2.18
N GLY A 97 12.07 9.87 -3.06
CA GLY A 97 12.83 8.66 -2.70
C GLY A 97 11.98 7.40 -2.50
N LEU A 98 10.70 7.42 -2.88
CA LEU A 98 9.86 6.23 -2.92
C LEU A 98 10.42 5.21 -3.92
N LYS A 99 10.53 3.96 -3.51
CA LYS A 99 10.83 2.86 -4.42
C LYS A 99 9.54 2.38 -5.06
N THR A 100 9.67 1.62 -6.16
CA THR A 100 8.53 1.08 -6.91
C THR A 100 7.57 0.29 -6.02
N HIS A 101 8.10 -0.51 -5.08
CA HIS A 101 7.30 -1.22 -4.07
C HIS A 101 6.47 -0.26 -3.19
N ASP A 102 7.04 0.85 -2.75
CA ASP A 102 6.33 1.83 -1.92
C ASP A 102 5.20 2.49 -2.71
N CYS A 103 5.44 2.82 -3.98
CA CYS A 103 4.41 3.35 -4.88
C CYS A 103 3.22 2.40 -5.03
N HIS A 104 3.47 1.08 -5.11
CA HIS A 104 2.40 0.07 -5.18
C HIS A 104 1.53 0.07 -3.93
N ILE A 105 2.15 -0.02 -2.75
CA ILE A 105 1.43 0.00 -1.48
C ILE A 105 0.63 1.29 -1.36
N LEU A 106 1.25 2.42 -1.71
CA LEU A 106 0.58 3.71 -1.63
C LEU A 106 -0.62 3.78 -2.58
N LEU A 107 -0.47 3.44 -3.86
CA LEU A 107 -1.58 3.49 -4.82
C LEU A 107 -2.73 2.54 -4.44
N GLN A 108 -2.42 1.30 -4.07
CA GLN A 108 -3.41 0.24 -3.87
C GLN A 108 -4.16 0.34 -2.54
N ARG A 109 -3.52 0.89 -1.49
CA ARG A 109 -4.04 0.79 -0.11
C ARG A 109 -4.16 2.14 0.59
N ILE A 110 -3.25 3.06 0.35
CA ILE A 110 -3.08 4.25 1.20
C ILE A 110 -3.63 5.51 0.56
N LEU A 111 -3.39 5.71 -0.73
CA LEU A 111 -3.75 6.94 -1.42
C LEU A 111 -5.24 7.24 -1.33
N PRO A 112 -6.17 6.27 -1.50
CA PRO A 112 -7.58 6.53 -1.27
C PRO A 112 -7.83 6.97 0.17
N ALA A 113 -7.32 6.26 1.18
CA ALA A 113 -7.53 6.62 2.57
C ALA A 113 -6.95 8.02 2.93
N GLY A 114 -5.72 8.28 2.49
CA GLY A 114 -4.99 9.51 2.78
C GLY A 114 -5.50 10.73 2.01
N MET A 115 -6.19 10.55 0.88
CA MET A 115 -6.79 11.66 0.11
C MET A 115 -8.24 11.96 0.51
N ARG A 116 -8.85 11.14 1.36
CA ARG A 116 -10.23 11.31 1.81
C ARG A 116 -10.36 12.63 2.59
N GLY A 117 -11.26 13.50 2.13
CA GLY A 117 -11.51 14.81 2.75
C GLY A 117 -10.61 15.94 2.24
N PHE A 118 -9.59 15.65 1.42
CA PHE A 118 -8.78 16.67 0.77
C PHE A 118 -9.24 17.00 -0.65
N LEU A 119 -9.78 16.00 -1.36
CA LEU A 119 -10.22 16.10 -2.75
C LEU A 119 -11.75 16.03 -2.85
N ASP A 120 -12.28 16.63 -3.92
CA ASP A 120 -13.68 16.49 -4.30
C ASP A 120 -14.07 15.01 -4.48
N SER A 121 -15.34 14.68 -4.21
CA SER A 121 -15.83 13.30 -4.17
C SER A 121 -15.61 12.53 -5.47
N ASP A 122 -15.73 13.19 -6.62
CA ASP A 122 -15.52 12.59 -7.94
C ASP A 122 -14.04 12.25 -8.18
N ILE A 123 -13.12 13.12 -7.75
CA ILE A 123 -11.68 12.90 -7.87
C ILE A 123 -11.24 11.78 -6.94
N TYR A 124 -11.68 11.84 -5.68
CA TYR A 124 -11.43 10.80 -4.69
C TYR A 124 -11.92 9.44 -5.20
N GLN A 125 -13.13 9.38 -5.74
CA GLN A 125 -13.73 8.14 -6.22
C GLN A 125 -12.95 7.57 -7.39
N ALA A 126 -12.53 8.39 -8.36
CA ALA A 126 -11.72 7.92 -9.49
C ALA A 126 -10.36 7.34 -9.03
N ILE A 127 -9.71 7.97 -8.05
CA ILE A 127 -8.45 7.47 -7.47
C ILE A 127 -8.69 6.18 -6.67
N ALA A 128 -9.78 6.09 -5.92
CA ALA A 128 -10.14 4.91 -5.15
C ALA A 128 -10.44 3.70 -6.04
N GLU A 129 -11.17 3.90 -7.13
CA GLU A 129 -11.46 2.86 -8.13
C GLU A 129 -10.17 2.39 -8.82
N LEU A 130 -9.26 3.32 -9.18
CA LEU A 130 -7.96 2.96 -9.74
C LEU A 130 -7.10 2.16 -8.76
N GLY A 131 -7.07 2.56 -7.48
CA GLY A 131 -6.37 1.82 -6.43
C GLY A 131 -6.96 0.42 -6.22
N LYS A 132 -8.29 0.29 -6.23
CA LYS A 132 -9.00 -1.01 -6.20
C LYS A 132 -8.60 -1.88 -7.40
N PHE A 133 -8.60 -1.33 -8.61
CA PHE A 133 -8.20 -2.04 -9.82
C PHE A 133 -6.79 -2.65 -9.69
N PHE A 134 -5.80 -1.84 -9.30
CA PHE A 134 -4.42 -2.35 -9.14
C PHE A 134 -4.29 -3.35 -7.99
N ARG A 135 -5.08 -3.19 -6.93
CA ARG A 135 -5.11 -4.13 -5.81
C ARG A 135 -5.65 -5.51 -6.23
N GLU A 136 -6.70 -5.54 -7.04
CA GLU A 136 -7.26 -6.79 -7.57
C GLU A 136 -6.32 -7.42 -8.59
N LEU A 137 -5.75 -6.61 -9.49
CA LEU A 137 -4.75 -7.05 -10.46
C LEU A 137 -3.54 -7.71 -9.79
N CYS A 138 -3.05 -7.13 -8.68
CA CYS A 138 -1.87 -7.63 -7.97
C CYS A 138 -2.18 -8.68 -6.90
N SER A 139 -3.40 -9.23 -6.87
CA SER A 139 -3.78 -10.29 -5.93
C SER A 139 -2.91 -11.53 -6.11
N LYS A 140 -2.65 -12.26 -5.01
CA LYS A 140 -1.91 -13.54 -5.02
C LYS A 140 -2.60 -14.59 -5.89
N THR A 141 -3.93 -14.58 -5.87
CA THR A 141 -4.77 -15.48 -6.65
C THR A 141 -5.69 -14.63 -7.52
N LEU A 142 -5.75 -14.97 -8.81
CA LEU A 142 -6.59 -14.29 -9.79
C LEU A 142 -7.83 -15.13 -10.11
N ASN A 143 -8.98 -14.48 -10.08
CA ASN A 143 -10.22 -15.03 -10.58
C ASN A 143 -10.46 -14.53 -12.01
N ARG A 144 -10.72 -15.45 -12.95
CA ARG A 144 -10.93 -15.13 -14.36
C ARG A 144 -12.15 -14.25 -14.60
N ASP A 145 -13.21 -14.43 -13.82
CA ASP A 145 -14.44 -13.63 -13.93
C ASP A 145 -14.19 -12.20 -13.46
N VAL A 146 -13.42 -12.04 -12.38
CA VAL A 146 -12.97 -10.72 -11.90
C VAL A 146 -12.11 -10.03 -12.94
N LEU A 147 -11.14 -10.72 -13.56
CA LEU A 147 -10.32 -10.15 -14.63
C LEU A 147 -11.14 -9.74 -15.86
N ALA A 148 -12.16 -10.54 -16.21
CA ALA A 148 -13.06 -10.23 -17.32
C ALA A 148 -13.88 -8.95 -17.05
N GLU A 149 -14.29 -8.74 -15.79
CA GLU A 149 -14.97 -7.51 -15.40
C GLU A 149 -14.00 -6.33 -15.33
N MET A 150 -12.81 -6.51 -14.78
CA MET A 150 -11.75 -5.49 -14.75
C MET A 150 -11.39 -4.98 -16.15
N LYS A 151 -11.43 -5.84 -17.18
CA LYS A 151 -11.23 -5.45 -18.60
C LYS A 151 -12.30 -4.47 -19.09
N LYS A 152 -13.52 -4.53 -18.55
CA LYS A 152 -14.61 -3.57 -18.83
C LYS A 152 -14.55 -2.34 -17.93
N GLU A 153 -14.08 -2.49 -16.69
CA GLU A 153 -13.99 -1.39 -15.71
C GLU A 153 -12.86 -0.40 -16.04
N ILE A 154 -11.68 -0.88 -16.46
CA ILE A 154 -10.50 -0.02 -16.61
C ILE A 154 -10.69 1.13 -17.63
N PRO A 155 -11.35 0.97 -18.79
CA PRO A 155 -11.63 2.10 -19.68
C PRO A 155 -12.53 3.14 -19.01
N ILE A 156 -13.50 2.71 -18.18
CA ILE A 156 -14.39 3.62 -17.44
C ILE A 156 -13.60 4.42 -16.41
N ILE A 157 -12.69 3.77 -15.67
CA ILE A 157 -11.81 4.43 -14.71
C ILE A 157 -10.93 5.47 -15.41
N LEU A 158 -10.31 5.11 -16.55
CA LEU A 158 -9.51 6.06 -17.32
C LEU A 158 -10.34 7.23 -17.82
N CYS A 159 -11.55 7.02 -18.35
CA CYS A 159 -12.43 8.11 -18.76
C CYS A 159 -12.85 9.02 -17.60
N LYS A 160 -13.04 8.49 -16.38
CA LYS A 160 -13.28 9.31 -15.17
C LYS A 160 -12.07 10.19 -14.88
N LEU A 161 -10.87 9.63 -14.93
CA LEU A 161 -9.63 10.39 -14.76
C LEU A 161 -9.46 11.44 -15.88
N GLU A 162 -9.79 11.13 -17.13
CA GLU A 162 -9.67 12.05 -18.28
C GLU A 162 -10.59 13.26 -18.12
N LYS A 163 -11.77 13.07 -17.52
CA LYS A 163 -12.66 14.18 -17.17
C LYS A 163 -12.07 15.11 -16.10
N ILE A 164 -11.18 14.60 -15.25
CA ILE A 164 -10.57 15.36 -14.15
C ILE A 164 -9.25 16.02 -14.59
N PHE A 165 -8.28 15.22 -15.04
CA PHE A 165 -6.91 15.65 -15.30
C PHE A 165 -6.70 16.20 -16.73
N PRO A 166 -5.65 17.00 -16.98
CA PRO A 166 -5.33 17.47 -18.33
C PRO A 166 -4.82 16.32 -19.22
N PRO A 167 -4.92 16.41 -20.57
CA PRO A 167 -4.43 15.39 -21.49
C PRO A 167 -2.97 14.97 -21.26
N ALA A 168 -2.11 15.90 -20.84
CA ALA A 168 -0.71 15.63 -20.50
C ALA A 168 -0.51 14.59 -19.38
N PHE A 169 -1.54 14.34 -18.56
CA PHE A 169 -1.53 13.26 -17.56
C PHE A 169 -1.52 11.87 -18.20
N PHE A 170 -2.18 11.72 -19.35
CA PHE A 170 -2.41 10.46 -20.04
C PHE A 170 -1.26 10.12 -20.98
N ASP A 171 -0.06 9.96 -20.41
CA ASP A 171 1.06 9.41 -21.16
C ASP A 171 0.85 7.90 -21.46
N VAL A 172 1.73 7.35 -22.30
CA VAL A 172 1.67 5.94 -22.70
C VAL A 172 1.56 4.99 -21.51
N MET A 173 2.19 5.31 -20.37
CA MET A 173 2.19 4.42 -19.21
C MET A 173 0.81 4.35 -18.55
N VAL A 174 0.06 5.45 -18.53
CA VAL A 174 -1.32 5.46 -18.01
C VAL A 174 -2.22 4.61 -18.92
N HIS A 175 -2.10 4.78 -20.24
CA HIS A 175 -2.92 4.02 -21.19
C HIS A 175 -2.62 2.52 -21.19
N LEU A 176 -1.39 2.10 -20.92
CA LEU A 176 -1.05 0.67 -20.82
C LEU A 176 -1.87 -0.08 -19.76
N ALA A 177 -2.48 0.61 -18.80
CA ALA A 177 -3.35 0.00 -17.79
C ALA A 177 -4.50 -0.82 -18.42
N VAL A 178 -5.02 -0.43 -19.60
CA VAL A 178 -6.12 -1.15 -20.25
C VAL A 178 -5.76 -2.56 -20.70
N HIS A 179 -4.47 -2.82 -20.93
CA HIS A 179 -3.97 -4.11 -21.39
C HIS A 179 -3.66 -5.07 -20.24
N LEU A 180 -3.54 -4.57 -19.01
CA LEU A 180 -3.10 -5.36 -17.87
C LEU A 180 -4.04 -6.53 -17.52
N PRO A 181 -5.38 -6.42 -17.58
CA PRO A 181 -6.25 -7.56 -17.31
C PRO A 181 -6.05 -8.71 -18.32
N GLU A 182 -5.81 -8.36 -19.59
CA GLU A 182 -5.56 -9.35 -20.64
C GLU A 182 -4.16 -9.98 -20.51
N GLU A 183 -3.15 -9.17 -20.16
CA GLU A 183 -1.83 -9.70 -19.81
C GLU A 183 -1.91 -10.69 -18.64
N ALA A 184 -2.69 -10.38 -17.60
CA ALA A 184 -2.90 -11.24 -16.45
C ALA A 184 -3.67 -12.53 -16.81
N LEU A 185 -4.60 -12.48 -17.76
CA LEU A 185 -5.27 -13.69 -18.28
C LEU A 185 -4.31 -14.62 -19.02
N LEU A 186 -3.32 -14.07 -19.73
CA LEU A 186 -2.35 -14.84 -20.51
C LEU A 186 -1.19 -15.37 -19.66
N ARG A 187 -0.66 -14.54 -18.77
CA ARG A 187 0.54 -14.82 -17.97
C ARG A 187 0.22 -15.41 -16.59
N GLY A 188 -1.00 -15.25 -16.11
CA GLY A 188 -1.39 -15.54 -14.74
C GLY A 188 -1.00 -14.42 -13.77
N PRO A 189 -0.88 -14.72 -12.46
CA PRO A 189 -0.63 -13.74 -11.42
C PRO A 189 0.59 -12.86 -11.67
N VAL A 190 0.46 -11.55 -11.40
CA VAL A 190 1.47 -10.54 -11.74
C VAL A 190 2.78 -10.73 -10.96
N GLN A 191 2.80 -11.54 -9.89
CA GLN A 191 4.04 -11.85 -9.17
C GLN A 191 5.03 -12.62 -10.06
N HIS A 192 4.55 -13.48 -10.97
CA HIS A 192 5.38 -14.11 -12.01
C HIS A 192 5.80 -13.11 -13.09
N GLY A 193 5.06 -11.99 -13.16
CA GLY A 193 5.26 -10.76 -13.91
C GLY A 193 6.50 -9.95 -13.55
N TRP A 194 6.77 -9.88 -12.26
CA TRP A 194 7.57 -8.81 -11.69
C TRP A 194 9.07 -9.02 -11.82
N MET A 195 9.78 -7.93 -12.07
CA MET A 195 11.24 -7.89 -12.04
C MET A 195 11.80 -7.76 -10.62
N TYR A 196 10.97 -7.51 -9.60
CA TYR A 196 11.45 -7.31 -8.22
C TYR A 196 12.35 -8.42 -7.68
N PRO A 197 11.99 -9.72 -7.81
CA PRO A 197 12.85 -10.78 -7.29
C PRO A 197 14.21 -10.79 -8.00
N VAL A 198 14.19 -10.54 -9.31
CA VAL A 198 15.39 -10.50 -10.16
C VAL A 198 16.27 -9.30 -9.80
N GLU A 199 15.73 -8.09 -9.77
CA GLU A 199 16.45 -6.86 -9.41
C GLU A 199 17.05 -6.95 -8.00
N ARG A 200 16.27 -7.48 -7.04
CA ARG A 200 16.74 -7.69 -5.66
C ARG A 200 17.89 -8.69 -5.61
N ARG A 201 17.80 -9.81 -6.34
CA ARG A 201 18.87 -10.80 -6.43
C ARG A 201 20.13 -10.20 -7.06
N LEU A 202 19.99 -9.49 -8.17
CA LEU A 202 21.12 -8.81 -8.84
C LEU A 202 21.79 -7.79 -7.93
N TYR A 203 21.01 -7.04 -7.14
CA TYR A 203 21.57 -6.12 -6.15
C TYR A 203 22.43 -6.85 -5.10
N THR A 204 21.96 -7.98 -4.58
CA THR A 204 22.74 -8.82 -3.65
C THR A 204 24.02 -9.33 -4.30
N LEU A 205 23.93 -9.93 -5.49
CA LEU A 205 25.10 -10.45 -6.21
C LEU A 205 26.12 -9.36 -6.51
N LYS A 206 25.66 -8.14 -6.85
CA LYS A 206 26.54 -6.99 -7.06
C LYS A 206 27.38 -6.65 -5.83
N ARG A 207 26.86 -6.86 -4.61
CA ARG A 207 27.61 -6.64 -3.36
C ARG A 207 28.68 -7.70 -3.11
N TYR A 208 28.53 -8.88 -3.69
CA TYR A 208 29.53 -9.95 -3.61
C TYR A 208 30.74 -9.73 -4.54
N VAL A 209 30.61 -8.87 -5.55
CA VAL A 209 31.73 -8.54 -6.45
C VAL A 209 32.73 -7.60 -5.76
N ARG A 210 33.68 -8.20 -5.03
CA ARG A 210 34.85 -7.52 -4.45
C ARG A 210 36.00 -7.40 -5.46
N ASN A 211 36.16 -8.38 -6.35
CA ASN A 211 37.13 -8.34 -7.44
C ASN A 211 36.43 -8.20 -8.80
N ARG A 212 36.52 -7.02 -9.42
CA ARG A 212 35.90 -6.74 -10.73
C ARG A 212 36.62 -7.41 -11.91
N ALA A 213 37.86 -7.84 -11.75
CA ALA A 213 38.60 -8.55 -12.80
C ALA A 213 38.16 -10.03 -12.93
N ARG A 214 37.52 -10.58 -11.89
CA ARG A 214 36.99 -11.94 -11.84
C ARG A 214 35.64 -11.96 -11.09
N PRO A 215 34.59 -11.34 -11.66
CA PRO A 215 33.34 -11.12 -10.94
C PRO A 215 32.64 -12.41 -10.56
N GLU A 216 32.65 -13.44 -11.42
CA GLU A 216 32.01 -14.73 -11.15
C GLU A 216 32.67 -15.46 -9.99
N GLY A 217 34.01 -15.50 -9.98
CA GLY A 217 34.78 -16.10 -8.87
C GLY A 217 34.56 -15.36 -7.56
N SER A 218 34.54 -14.02 -7.60
CA SER A 218 34.25 -13.19 -6.43
C SER A 218 32.84 -13.43 -5.88
N ILE A 219 31.85 -13.61 -6.76
CA ILE A 219 30.47 -13.93 -6.36
C ILE A 219 30.42 -15.32 -5.72
N ALA A 220 31.02 -16.33 -6.35
CA ALA A 220 31.00 -17.71 -5.85
C ALA A 220 31.64 -17.82 -4.46
N GLU A 221 32.81 -17.21 -4.26
CA GLU A 221 33.52 -17.22 -2.97
C GLU A 221 32.69 -16.55 -1.87
N ALA A 222 32.17 -15.34 -2.12
CA ALA A 222 31.36 -14.62 -1.15
C ALA A 222 30.03 -15.32 -0.87
N TYR A 223 29.42 -15.96 -1.87
CA TYR A 223 28.19 -16.73 -1.69
C TYR A 223 28.41 -17.94 -0.77
N VAL A 224 29.50 -18.69 -0.96
CA VAL A 224 29.88 -19.81 -0.07
C VAL A 224 30.11 -19.32 1.35
N ALA A 225 30.82 -18.19 1.53
CA ALA A 225 31.02 -17.61 2.85
C ALA A 225 29.70 -17.20 3.51
N ASP A 226 28.80 -16.56 2.78
CA ASP A 226 27.49 -16.10 3.27
C ASP A 226 26.58 -17.29 3.68
N GLU A 227 26.54 -18.36 2.88
CA GLU A 227 25.80 -19.58 3.23
C GLU A 227 26.39 -20.28 4.46
N CYS A 228 27.72 -20.43 4.53
CA CYS A 228 28.39 -21.02 5.70
C CYS A 228 28.12 -20.23 6.97
N LEU A 229 28.25 -18.90 6.92
CA LEU A 229 27.96 -18.03 8.07
C LEU A 229 26.49 -18.08 8.46
N THR A 230 25.58 -18.10 7.48
CA THR A 230 24.14 -18.25 7.73
C THR A 230 23.84 -19.59 8.41
N PHE A 231 24.45 -20.69 7.95
CA PHE A 231 24.28 -21.99 8.58
C PHE A 231 24.81 -22.00 10.03
N CYS A 232 26.04 -21.52 10.26
CA CYS A 232 26.64 -21.43 11.59
C CYS A 232 25.81 -20.55 12.54
N SER A 233 25.18 -19.50 12.02
CA SER A 233 24.36 -18.58 12.83
C SER A 233 23.14 -19.26 13.49
N LYS A 234 22.70 -20.42 12.99
CA LYS A 234 21.63 -21.20 13.64
C LYS A 234 22.07 -21.82 14.97
N CYS A 235 23.38 -21.95 15.21
CA CYS A 235 23.94 -22.54 16.42
C CYS A 235 24.43 -21.47 17.41
N MET A 236 24.18 -20.19 17.14
CA MET A 236 24.62 -19.06 17.96
C MET A 236 23.40 -18.34 18.52
N ASP A 237 23.15 -18.52 19.82
CA ASP A 237 22.03 -17.89 20.53
C ASP A 237 22.44 -16.61 21.26
N ASP A 238 23.75 -16.41 21.46
CA ASP A 238 24.36 -15.31 22.20
C ASP A 238 24.66 -14.07 21.34
N VAL A 239 24.48 -14.16 20.03
CA VAL A 239 24.74 -13.08 19.07
C VAL A 239 23.48 -12.81 18.22
N GLU A 240 23.26 -11.56 17.82
CA GLU A 240 22.18 -11.22 16.88
C GLU A 240 22.46 -11.85 15.50
N THR A 241 21.55 -12.70 15.04
CA THR A 241 21.58 -13.43 13.77
C THR A 241 20.35 -13.12 12.95
N ILE A 242 20.33 -13.56 11.68
CA ILE A 242 19.15 -13.39 10.83
C ILE A 242 17.91 -14.14 11.35
N PHE A 243 18.08 -15.12 12.25
CA PHE A 243 17.01 -15.97 12.76
C PHE A 243 16.44 -15.48 14.10
N ASN A 244 17.27 -14.87 14.95
CA ASN A 244 16.86 -14.39 16.28
C ASN A 244 16.68 -12.86 16.35
N ARG A 245 16.99 -12.14 15.28
CA ARG A 245 16.83 -10.68 15.21
C ARG A 245 15.37 -10.27 15.40
N ASN A 246 15.15 -9.36 16.34
CA ASN A 246 13.84 -8.77 16.59
C ASN A 246 13.31 -8.03 15.34
N PRO A 247 12.00 -8.13 15.04
CA PRO A 247 11.36 -7.36 13.97
C PRO A 247 11.57 -5.86 14.15
N ARG A 248 11.65 -5.12 13.04
CA ARG A 248 11.83 -3.65 13.08
C ARG A 248 10.64 -2.92 13.71
N ASN A 249 9.45 -3.45 13.48
CA ASN A 249 8.22 -2.99 14.08
C ASN A 249 7.69 -4.14 14.94
N ILE A 250 7.91 -4.06 16.24
CA ILE A 250 7.23 -4.92 17.20
C ILE A 250 5.75 -4.57 17.10
N GLY A 251 4.89 -5.58 16.97
CA GLY A 251 3.44 -5.39 16.94
C GLY A 251 3.01 -4.41 18.03
N PHE A 252 2.21 -3.42 17.65
CA PHE A 252 1.70 -2.41 18.55
C PHE A 252 0.92 -3.10 19.67
N SER A 253 1.41 -3.00 20.91
CA SER A 253 0.71 -3.48 22.11
C SER A 253 0.24 -2.24 22.86
N ASP A 254 -0.96 -1.78 22.52
CA ASP A 254 -1.63 -0.70 23.24
C ASP A 254 -3.05 -1.14 23.52
N GLU A 255 -3.26 -1.61 24.75
CA GLU A 255 -4.54 -2.05 25.25
C GLU A 255 -5.58 -0.91 25.26
N GLU A 256 -5.14 0.35 25.29
CA GLU A 256 -6.03 1.52 25.34
C GLU A 256 -6.42 2.05 23.95
N ALA A 257 -5.71 1.66 22.89
CA ALA A 257 -5.92 2.21 21.55
C ALA A 257 -7.21 1.73 20.86
N TYR A 258 -7.73 0.58 21.28
CA TYR A 258 -8.98 0.01 20.78
C TYR A 258 -9.93 -0.19 21.95
N GLY A 259 -11.24 0.05 21.75
CA GLY A 259 -12.24 -0.16 22.81
C GLY A 259 -12.39 -1.62 23.29
N VAL A 260 -11.59 -2.56 22.78
CA VAL A 260 -11.54 -3.98 23.12
C VAL A 260 -10.08 -4.46 23.11
N ASP A 261 -9.60 -4.97 24.25
CA ASP A 261 -8.17 -5.26 24.51
C ASP A 261 -7.60 -6.36 23.61
N VAL A 262 -8.46 -7.29 23.17
CA VAL A 262 -8.06 -8.39 22.29
C VAL A 262 -7.53 -7.91 20.93
N PHE A 263 -7.89 -6.69 20.52
CA PHE A 263 -7.38 -6.05 19.30
C PHE A 263 -6.23 -5.09 19.57
N GLY A 264 -5.91 -4.83 20.84
CA GLY A 264 -4.77 -4.02 21.29
C GLY A 264 -3.42 -4.72 21.20
N HIS A 265 -3.40 -6.02 20.88
CA HIS A 265 -2.20 -6.83 20.81
C HIS A 265 -1.72 -7.02 19.35
N GLY A 266 -0.51 -6.55 19.06
CA GLY A 266 0.11 -6.75 17.76
C GLY A 266 0.58 -8.19 17.57
N VAL A 267 0.07 -8.86 16.54
CA VAL A 267 0.48 -10.22 16.17
C VAL A 267 1.63 -10.20 15.14
N ASN A 268 2.67 -10.99 15.41
CA ASN A 268 3.71 -11.29 14.43
C ASN A 268 3.22 -12.41 13.52
N PHE A 269 2.74 -12.06 12.32
CA PHE A 269 2.36 -13.06 11.31
C PHE A 269 3.64 -13.70 10.75
N THR A 270 3.91 -14.94 11.16
CA THR A 270 5.13 -15.69 10.80
C THR A 270 5.00 -16.44 9.46
N SER A 271 3.85 -16.38 8.78
CA SER A 271 3.60 -17.11 7.54
C SER A 271 2.63 -16.38 6.60
N GLY A 272 2.58 -16.81 5.33
CA GLY A 272 1.57 -16.36 4.37
C GLY A 272 0.19 -16.84 4.80
N TYR A 273 -0.79 -15.93 4.77
CA TYR A 273 -2.18 -16.21 5.10
C TYR A 273 -2.82 -17.11 4.04
N ASP A 274 -3.35 -18.25 4.47
CA ASP A 274 -4.44 -18.95 3.78
C ASP A 274 -5.74 -18.56 4.49
N TYR A 275 -6.68 -18.01 3.72
CA TYR A 275 -8.03 -17.75 4.21
C TYR A 275 -8.82 -19.05 4.08
N GLU A 276 -8.88 -19.84 5.14
CA GLU A 276 -9.95 -20.84 5.28
C GLU A 276 -11.15 -20.16 5.94
N TYR A 277 -12.32 -20.31 5.33
CA TYR A 277 -13.56 -20.02 6.04
C TYR A 277 -13.66 -21.03 7.18
N VAL A 278 -13.82 -20.53 8.41
CA VAL A 278 -14.06 -21.34 9.60
C VAL A 278 -15.38 -22.09 9.40
N HIS A 279 -15.30 -23.32 8.90
CA HIS A 279 -16.45 -24.18 8.64
C HIS A 279 -16.73 -25.13 9.82
N ALA A 280 -15.82 -25.22 10.79
CA ALA A 280 -15.93 -26.10 11.95
C ALA A 280 -16.32 -25.31 13.21
N GLU A 281 -17.42 -25.71 13.88
CA GLU A 281 -17.84 -25.18 15.19
C GLU A 281 -16.67 -25.14 16.20
N LYS A 282 -15.82 -26.17 16.17
CA LYS A 282 -14.67 -26.31 17.08
C LYS A 282 -13.65 -25.18 16.98
N GLU A 283 -13.41 -24.64 15.79
CA GLU A 283 -12.47 -23.53 15.59
C GLU A 283 -13.11 -22.20 16.05
N PHE A 284 -14.41 -22.04 15.83
CA PHE A 284 -15.16 -20.91 16.36
C PHE A 284 -15.16 -20.92 17.89
N ASP A 285 -15.36 -22.08 18.52
CA ASP A 285 -15.26 -22.26 19.98
C ASP A 285 -13.87 -21.91 20.52
N GLN A 286 -12.81 -22.23 19.76
CA GLN A 286 -11.45 -21.84 20.12
C GLN A 286 -11.24 -20.33 20.03
N MET A 287 -11.77 -19.68 19.00
CA MET A 287 -11.72 -18.21 18.86
C MET A 287 -12.50 -17.53 19.98
N VAL A 288 -13.72 -18.00 20.27
CA VAL A 288 -14.56 -17.51 21.38
C VAL A 288 -13.83 -17.72 22.71
N GLY A 289 -13.28 -18.91 22.94
CA GLY A 289 -12.51 -19.22 24.14
C GLY A 289 -11.27 -18.34 24.28
N TYR A 290 -10.57 -18.06 23.19
CA TYR A 290 -9.43 -17.14 23.20
C TYR A 290 -9.86 -15.72 23.57
N VAL A 291 -10.94 -15.20 22.97
CA VAL A 291 -11.48 -13.87 23.30
C VAL A 291 -11.92 -13.80 24.76
N LEU A 292 -12.67 -14.78 25.26
CA LEU A 292 -13.14 -14.80 26.65
C LEU A 292 -11.98 -14.80 27.65
N ASN A 293 -10.91 -15.55 27.38
CA ASN A 293 -9.78 -15.66 28.31
C ASN A 293 -8.75 -14.53 28.22
N ASN A 294 -8.70 -13.80 27.10
CA ASN A 294 -7.67 -12.78 26.85
C ASN A 294 -8.24 -11.36 26.67
N CYS A 295 -9.54 -11.15 26.90
CA CYS A 295 -10.19 -9.84 26.83
C CYS A 295 -10.69 -9.44 28.22
N HIS A 296 -10.08 -8.43 28.85
CA HIS A 296 -10.51 -8.00 30.18
C HIS A 296 -11.93 -7.42 30.15
N GLN A 297 -12.38 -6.81 29.04
CA GLN A 297 -13.78 -6.38 28.90
C GLN A 297 -14.77 -7.56 28.94
N ALA A 298 -14.37 -8.76 28.48
CA ALA A 298 -15.21 -9.95 28.53
C ALA A 298 -15.37 -10.52 29.93
N LYS A 299 -14.50 -10.13 30.89
CA LYS A 299 -14.54 -10.63 32.27
C LYS A 299 -15.87 -10.34 32.96
N LYS A 300 -16.46 -9.16 32.77
CA LYS A 300 -17.79 -8.82 33.30
C LYS A 300 -18.89 -9.75 32.77
N TYR A 301 -18.80 -10.13 31.50
CA TYR A 301 -19.74 -11.06 30.88
C TYR A 301 -19.54 -12.48 31.44
N ILE A 302 -18.29 -12.94 31.59
CA ILE A 302 -17.97 -14.24 32.19
C ILE A 302 -18.48 -14.31 33.63
N GLU A 303 -18.23 -13.29 34.44
CA GLU A 303 -18.71 -13.22 35.82
C GLU A 303 -20.24 -13.25 35.88
N TYR A 304 -20.93 -12.52 35.03
CA TYR A 304 -22.40 -12.54 34.93
C TYR A 304 -22.93 -13.92 34.52
N VAL A 305 -22.36 -14.54 33.48
CA VAL A 305 -22.82 -15.84 32.97
C VAL A 305 -22.54 -16.95 33.98
N VAL A 306 -21.34 -17.03 34.54
CA VAL A 306 -20.96 -18.05 35.53
C VAL A 306 -21.78 -17.92 36.81
N THR A 307 -22.08 -16.71 37.28
CA THR A 307 -22.97 -16.50 38.43
C THR A 307 -24.43 -16.85 38.11
N SER A 308 -24.89 -16.59 36.88
CA SER A 308 -26.24 -16.94 36.45
C SER A 308 -26.45 -18.45 36.21
N GLU A 309 -25.44 -19.19 35.73
CA GLU A 309 -25.49 -20.64 35.59
C GLU A 309 -25.41 -21.35 36.95
N LEU A 310 -24.57 -20.87 37.87
CA LEU A 310 -24.58 -21.35 39.26
C LEU A 310 -25.93 -21.08 39.95
N ALA A 311 -26.55 -19.93 39.69
CA ALA A 311 -27.89 -19.63 40.20
C ALA A 311 -28.97 -20.54 39.57
N TYR A 312 -28.85 -20.89 38.28
CA TYR A 312 -29.76 -21.82 37.60
C TYR A 312 -29.59 -23.26 38.11
N VAL A 313 -28.36 -23.73 38.29
CA VAL A 313 -28.08 -25.07 38.83
C VAL A 313 -28.54 -25.18 40.29
N VAL A 314 -28.35 -24.13 41.10
CA VAL A 314 -28.86 -24.12 42.48
C VAL A 314 -30.39 -24.03 42.51
N CYS A 315 -31.05 -23.32 41.59
CA CYS A 315 -32.52 -23.30 41.50
C CYS A 315 -33.12 -24.62 40.98
N VAL A 316 -32.44 -25.32 40.06
CA VAL A 316 -32.92 -26.61 39.53
C VAL A 316 -32.66 -27.77 40.52
N VAL A 317 -31.70 -27.64 41.43
CA VAL A 317 -31.45 -28.61 42.51
C VAL A 317 -32.33 -28.35 43.75
N LEU A 318 -32.98 -27.19 43.84
CA LEU A 318 -33.87 -26.79 44.95
C LEU A 318 -35.37 -26.73 44.59
N MET A 319 -35.78 -27.19 43.40
CA MET A 319 -37.18 -27.48 43.05
C MET A 319 -37.40 -28.99 42.93
#